data_AF-A0A7W9ETM9-F1
#
_entry.id   AF-A0A7W9ETM9-F1
#
_cell.length_a   1.000
_cell.length_b   1.000
_cell.length_c   1.000
_cell.angle_alpha   90.00
_cell.angle_beta   90.00
_cell.angle_gamma   90.00
#
_symmetry.space_group_name_H-M   'P 1'
#
loop_
_entity.id
_entity.type
_entity.pdbx_description
1 polymer ?
#
loop_
_entity_poly.entity_id
_entity_poly.type
_entity_poly.pdbx_seq_one_letter_code
_entity_poly.pdbx_strand_id
1 'polypeptide(L)'
;MILLPAHLRFALNANGLTGRIHAARDERFDPRPVVKFFNPVGAATWLATEIDEDGDTLFGLADLGFGCPELGCFSLREIEDVRLPFGLAIERDEHFSGLAPLSVWADMARRLGTIIQAEAALRRKARDARTHHPSASPRPDKGDLQPTEDGGQRERPAPPSAANDELPPR
;
A
#
# COMPACT_ATOMS: atom_id res chain seq x y z
N MET A 1 -24.02 5.51 -0.24
CA MET A 1 -22.79 6.15 0.25
C MET A 1 -21.70 5.11 0.20
N ILE A 2 -20.63 5.38 -0.53
CA ILE A 2 -19.52 4.45 -0.67
C ILE A 2 -18.76 4.49 0.66
N LEU A 3 -18.76 3.39 1.40
CA LEU A 3 -18.02 3.36 2.65
C LEU A 3 -16.53 3.43 2.36
N LEU A 4 -15.88 4.51 2.76
CA LEU A 4 -14.42 4.65 2.81
C LEU A 4 -13.95 4.50 4.27
N PRO A 5 -13.51 3.30 4.70
CA PRO A 5 -13.10 3.07 6.08
C PRO A 5 -11.94 3.98 6.49
N ALA A 6 -11.85 4.27 7.79
CA ALA A 6 -10.85 5.19 8.36
C ALA A 6 -9.40 4.86 7.94
N HIS A 7 -9.05 3.57 7.84
CA HIS A 7 -7.71 3.16 7.41
C HIS A 7 -7.42 3.50 5.94
N LEU A 8 -8.42 3.37 5.03
CA LEU A 8 -8.26 3.77 3.63
C LEU A 8 -8.21 5.29 3.51
N ARG A 9 -9.06 6.01 4.25
CA ARG A 9 -9.02 7.47 4.31
C ARG A 9 -7.64 7.95 4.78
N PHE A 10 -7.10 7.36 5.85
CA PHE A 10 -5.77 7.68 6.35
C PHE A 10 -4.69 7.43 5.28
N ALA A 11 -4.71 6.26 4.63
CA ALA A 11 -3.74 5.93 3.59
C ALA A 11 -3.80 6.91 2.39
N LEU A 12 -4.99 7.24 1.92
CA LEU A 12 -5.18 8.22 0.84
C LEU A 12 -4.65 9.61 1.22
N ASN A 13 -4.92 10.08 2.45
CA ASN A 13 -4.43 11.37 2.93
C ASN A 13 -2.90 11.38 3.09
N ALA A 14 -2.33 10.30 3.63
CA ALA A 14 -0.89 10.15 3.80
C ALA A 14 -0.16 10.16 2.45
N ASN A 15 -0.70 9.44 1.45
CA ASN A 15 -0.19 9.48 0.10
C ASN A 15 -0.34 10.88 -0.51
N GLY A 16 -1.49 11.56 -0.34
CA GLY A 16 -1.70 12.93 -0.82
C GLY A 16 -0.67 13.93 -0.27
N LEU A 17 -0.42 13.90 1.03
CA LEU A 17 0.62 14.73 1.66
C LEU A 17 2.01 14.40 1.13
N THR A 18 2.34 13.11 1.03
CA THR A 18 3.65 12.65 0.53
C THR A 18 3.86 13.06 -0.91
N GLY A 19 2.84 12.94 -1.77
CA GLY A 19 2.85 13.38 -3.15
C GLY A 19 3.13 14.87 -3.30
N ARG A 20 2.51 15.73 -2.46
CA ARG A 20 2.80 17.17 -2.43
C ARG A 20 4.24 17.48 -2.03
N ILE A 21 4.81 16.75 -1.06
CA ILE A 21 6.20 16.92 -0.64
C ILE A 21 7.17 16.56 -1.78
N HIS A 22 6.94 15.46 -2.49
CA HIS A 22 7.75 15.08 -3.64
C HIS A 22 7.60 16.07 -4.80
N ALA A 23 6.37 16.50 -5.12
CA ALA A 23 6.13 17.50 -6.16
C ALA A 23 6.86 18.81 -5.88
N ALA A 24 6.90 19.27 -4.62
CA ALA A 24 7.65 20.46 -4.22
C ALA A 24 9.18 20.33 -4.40
N ARG A 25 9.70 19.11 -4.60
CA ARG A 25 11.11 18.79 -4.84
C ARG A 25 11.39 18.37 -6.29
N ASP A 26 10.39 18.44 -7.17
CA ASP A 26 10.45 17.88 -8.54
C ASP A 26 10.81 16.38 -8.56
N GLU A 27 10.36 15.66 -7.53
CA GLU A 27 10.56 14.21 -7.39
C GLU A 27 9.31 13.45 -7.80
N ARG A 28 9.51 12.26 -8.38
CA ARG A 28 8.41 11.38 -8.75
C ARG A 28 7.90 10.60 -7.54
N PHE A 29 6.61 10.74 -7.25
CA PHE A 29 5.89 9.89 -6.31
C PHE A 29 5.02 8.89 -7.09
N ASP A 30 5.11 7.60 -6.75
CA ASP A 30 4.42 6.51 -7.48
C ASP A 30 3.92 5.43 -6.50
N PRO A 31 2.95 5.77 -5.63
CA PRO A 31 2.43 4.83 -4.65
C PRO A 31 1.60 3.72 -5.31
N ARG A 32 1.34 2.67 -4.54
CA ARG A 32 0.40 1.61 -4.93
C ARG A 32 -1.03 2.11 -4.70
N PRO A 33 -2.00 1.83 -5.60
CA PRO A 33 -3.39 2.15 -5.34
C PRO A 33 -3.89 1.48 -4.07
N VAL A 34 -4.66 2.21 -3.27
CA VAL A 34 -5.14 1.76 -1.95
C VAL A 34 -6.63 1.46 -1.95
N VAL A 35 -7.38 2.00 -2.90
CA VAL A 35 -8.82 1.74 -3.05
C VAL A 35 -9.17 1.53 -4.52
N LYS A 36 -10.16 0.67 -4.73
CA LYS A 36 -10.78 0.43 -6.03
C LYS A 36 -12.28 0.64 -5.92
N PHE A 37 -12.83 1.38 -6.87
CA PHE A 37 -14.27 1.54 -7.07
C PHE A 37 -14.68 0.90 -8.39
N PHE A 38 -15.89 0.36 -8.47
CA PHE A 38 -16.38 -0.29 -9.68
C PHE A 38 -17.89 -0.15 -9.85
N ASN A 39 -18.33 -0.11 -11.11
CA ASN A 39 -19.73 -0.18 -11.47
C ASN A 39 -20.18 -1.66 -11.49
N PRO A 40 -21.07 -2.12 -10.60
CA PRO A 40 -21.49 -3.52 -10.53
C PRO A 40 -22.30 -3.99 -11.76
N VAL A 41 -22.78 -3.06 -12.58
CA VAL A 41 -23.58 -3.33 -13.79
C VAL A 41 -22.98 -2.71 -15.05
N GLY A 42 -21.67 -2.43 -15.04
CA GLY A 42 -20.96 -1.82 -16.16
C GLY A 42 -19.45 -2.06 -16.09
N ALA A 43 -18.71 -1.47 -17.03
CA ALA A 43 -17.26 -1.65 -17.11
C ALA A 43 -16.46 -0.62 -16.28
N ALA A 44 -17.12 0.45 -15.83
CA ALA A 44 -16.41 1.57 -15.20
C ALA A 44 -15.70 1.15 -13.90
N THR A 45 -14.42 1.45 -13.80
CA THR A 45 -13.53 1.09 -12.69
C THR A 45 -12.58 2.26 -12.39
N TRP A 46 -12.34 2.52 -11.11
CA TRP A 46 -11.38 3.53 -10.65
C TRP A 46 -10.43 2.91 -9.64
N LEU A 47 -9.16 3.30 -9.70
CA LEU A 47 -8.15 3.02 -8.69
C LEU A 47 -7.67 4.36 -8.14
N ALA A 48 -7.66 4.55 -6.83
CA ALA A 48 -7.13 5.77 -6.23
C ALA A 48 -5.93 5.50 -5.32
N THR A 49 -4.97 6.41 -5.38
CA THR A 49 -3.73 6.43 -4.62
C THR A 49 -3.72 7.53 -3.58
N GLU A 50 -4.25 8.71 -3.90
CA GLU A 50 -4.30 9.88 -3.04
C GLU A 50 -5.72 10.44 -2.95
N ILE A 51 -5.96 11.20 -1.88
CA ILE A 51 -7.07 12.15 -1.80
C ILE A 51 -6.51 13.52 -1.40
N ASP A 52 -7.06 14.58 -1.96
CA ASP A 52 -6.68 15.94 -1.64
C ASP A 52 -7.30 16.41 -0.31
N GLU A 53 -6.85 17.57 0.18
CA GLU A 53 -7.26 18.15 1.47
C GLU A 53 -8.74 18.54 1.52
N ASP A 54 -9.36 18.75 0.35
CA ASP A 54 -10.81 18.94 0.22
C ASP A 54 -11.61 17.70 0.63
N GLY A 55 -10.95 16.54 0.73
CA GLY A 55 -11.54 15.30 1.13
C GLY A 55 -12.45 14.66 0.09
N ASP A 56 -12.39 15.13 -1.17
CA ASP A 56 -13.24 14.72 -2.29
C ASP A 56 -12.42 14.41 -3.56
N THR A 57 -11.43 15.23 -3.89
CA THR A 57 -10.63 15.06 -5.10
C THR A 57 -9.65 13.90 -4.93
N LEU A 58 -9.90 12.81 -5.63
CA LEU A 58 -9.01 11.65 -5.70
C LEU A 58 -8.05 11.79 -6.87
N PHE A 59 -6.84 11.24 -6.74
CA PHE A 59 -5.94 11.02 -7.87
C PHE A 59 -5.72 9.51 -8.08
N GLY A 60 -5.62 9.10 -9.34
CA GLY A 60 -5.30 7.73 -9.68
C GLY A 60 -5.60 7.39 -11.15
N LEU A 61 -6.10 6.18 -11.38
CA LEU A 61 -6.37 5.62 -12.72
C LEU A 61 -7.87 5.36 -12.87
N ALA A 62 -8.48 5.91 -13.91
CA ALA A 62 -9.89 5.74 -14.24
C ALA A 62 -10.07 5.02 -15.58
N ASP A 63 -10.96 4.04 -15.63
CA ASP A 63 -11.37 3.33 -16.83
C ASP A 63 -12.89 3.39 -16.91
N LEU A 64 -13.42 4.17 -17.84
CA LEU A 64 -14.87 4.35 -18.01
C LEU A 64 -15.48 3.31 -18.98
N GLY A 65 -14.71 2.30 -19.39
CA GLY A 65 -15.19 1.24 -20.28
C GLY A 65 -15.05 1.54 -21.77
N PHE A 66 -14.28 2.56 -22.15
CA PHE A 66 -14.05 2.95 -23.55
C PHE A 66 -12.75 2.41 -24.16
N GLY A 67 -12.03 1.54 -23.44
CA GLY A 67 -10.76 0.96 -23.92
C GLY A 67 -9.53 1.86 -23.71
N CYS A 68 -9.70 3.04 -23.11
CA CYS A 68 -8.63 3.97 -22.77
C CYS A 68 -8.68 4.32 -21.28
N PRO A 69 -8.02 3.52 -20.41
CA PRO A 69 -7.82 3.88 -19.01
C PRO A 69 -6.84 5.07 -18.89
N GLU A 70 -7.23 6.10 -18.13
CA GLU A 70 -6.50 7.37 -18.03
C GLU A 70 -6.11 7.71 -16.60
N LEU A 71 -4.91 8.27 -16.44
CA LEU A 71 -4.46 8.84 -15.17
C LEU A 71 -5.06 10.23 -14.99
N GLY A 72 -5.53 10.55 -13.80
CA GLY A 72 -6.04 11.88 -13.50
C GLY A 72 -6.74 12.01 -12.16
N CYS A 73 -7.36 13.17 -11.98
CA CYS A 73 -8.19 13.47 -10.81
C CYS A 73 -9.66 13.13 -11.08
N PHE A 74 -10.38 12.72 -10.05
CA PHE A 74 -11.83 12.48 -10.10
C PHE A 74 -12.46 12.71 -8.73
N SER A 75 -13.72 13.16 -8.70
CA SER A 75 -14.44 13.45 -7.45
C SER A 75 -15.02 12.18 -6.84
N LEU A 76 -14.79 11.97 -5.55
CA LEU A 76 -15.41 10.91 -4.77
C LEU A 76 -16.93 11.10 -4.73
N ARG A 77 -17.41 12.32 -4.48
CA ARG A 77 -18.84 12.64 -4.43
C ARG A 77 -19.53 12.38 -5.76
N GLU A 78 -18.91 12.74 -6.89
CA GLU A 78 -19.48 12.42 -8.20
C GLU A 78 -19.63 10.90 -8.39
N ILE A 79 -18.63 10.12 -7.97
CA ILE A 79 -18.69 8.65 -8.00
C ILE A 79 -19.82 8.12 -7.08
N GLU A 80 -19.97 8.68 -5.87
CA GLU A 80 -21.04 8.32 -4.94
C GLU A 80 -22.44 8.68 -5.43
N ASP A 81 -22.55 9.73 -6.25
CA ASP A 81 -23.82 10.25 -6.78
C ASP A 81 -24.28 9.54 -8.06
N VAL A 82 -23.44 8.70 -8.67
CA VAL A 82 -23.87 7.84 -9.76
C VAL A 82 -25.01 6.94 -9.30
N ARG A 83 -26.13 6.95 -10.05
CA ARG A 83 -27.27 6.06 -9.87
C ARG A 83 -27.33 5.08 -11.03
N LEU A 84 -27.40 3.80 -10.70
CA LEU A 84 -27.39 2.70 -11.66
C LEU A 84 -28.75 1.99 -11.72
N PRO A 85 -29.00 1.18 -12.75
CA PRO A 85 -30.15 0.29 -12.78
C PRO A 85 -30.31 -0.53 -11.50
N PHE A 86 -31.56 -0.93 -11.21
CA PHE A 86 -31.93 -1.73 -10.04
C PHE A 86 -31.69 -1.06 -8.67
N GLY A 87 -31.48 0.26 -8.65
CA GLY A 87 -31.20 1.00 -7.42
C GLY A 87 -29.77 0.79 -6.90
N LEU A 88 -28.87 0.28 -7.75
CA LEU A 88 -27.46 0.11 -7.43
C LEU A 88 -26.70 1.45 -7.53
N ALA A 89 -25.50 1.46 -6.96
CA ALA A 89 -24.56 2.57 -7.02
C ALA A 89 -23.16 2.02 -7.33
N ILE A 90 -22.19 2.90 -7.52
CA ILE A 90 -20.79 2.47 -7.56
C ILE A 90 -20.43 1.86 -6.20
N GLU A 91 -19.65 0.78 -6.23
CA GLU A 91 -19.22 0.04 -5.05
C GLU A 91 -17.71 0.12 -4.86
N ARG A 92 -17.27 -0.09 -3.61
CA ARG A 92 -15.86 -0.28 -3.27
C ARG A 92 -15.56 -1.77 -3.25
N ASP A 93 -14.46 -2.17 -3.87
CA ASP A 93 -13.95 -3.54 -3.79
C ASP A 93 -13.26 -3.78 -2.43
N GLU A 94 -13.87 -4.60 -1.57
CA GLU A 94 -13.34 -4.89 -0.23
C GLU A 94 -12.14 -5.84 -0.21
N HIS A 95 -11.92 -6.56 -1.30
CA HIS A 95 -10.85 -7.53 -1.45
C HIS A 95 -9.74 -7.01 -2.38
N PHE A 96 -9.78 -5.72 -2.69
CA PHE A 96 -8.78 -5.07 -3.51
C PHE A 96 -7.42 -5.02 -2.81
N SER A 97 -6.36 -5.19 -3.61
CA SER A 97 -4.98 -5.05 -3.16
C SER A 97 -4.15 -4.36 -4.24
N GLY A 98 -3.41 -3.31 -3.86
CA GLY A 98 -2.48 -2.57 -4.73
C GLY A 98 -1.24 -3.39 -5.11
N LEU A 99 -1.39 -4.34 -6.04
CA LEU A 99 -0.34 -5.31 -6.39
C LEU A 99 0.92 -4.73 -7.04
N ALA A 100 0.87 -3.50 -7.55
CA ALA A 100 1.99 -2.80 -8.16
C ALA A 100 1.86 -1.27 -7.97
N PRO A 101 2.94 -0.48 -8.18
CA PRO A 101 2.86 0.98 -8.28
C PRO A 101 1.84 1.44 -9.32
N LEU A 102 1.24 2.62 -9.13
CA LEU A 102 0.22 3.18 -10.00
C LEU A 102 0.67 3.26 -11.47
N SER A 103 1.92 3.62 -11.71
CA SER A 103 2.43 3.68 -13.09
C SER A 103 2.44 2.32 -13.80
N VAL A 104 2.73 1.24 -13.07
CA VAL A 104 2.66 -0.12 -13.61
C VAL A 104 1.21 -0.50 -13.92
N TRP A 105 0.26 -0.11 -13.05
CA TRP A 105 -1.16 -0.28 -13.32
C TRP A 105 -1.58 0.48 -14.59
N ALA A 106 -1.22 1.75 -14.71
CA ALA A 106 -1.55 2.60 -15.86
C ALA A 106 -0.99 2.03 -17.17
N ASP A 107 0.29 1.63 -17.17
CA ASP A 107 0.92 1.06 -18.37
C ASP A 107 0.30 -0.27 -18.77
N MET A 108 -0.02 -1.14 -17.80
CA MET A 108 -0.69 -2.42 -18.10
C MET A 108 -2.12 -2.21 -18.58
N ALA A 109 -2.87 -1.30 -17.97
CA ALA A 109 -4.23 -0.99 -18.36
C ALA A 109 -4.29 -0.38 -19.76
N ARG A 110 -3.38 0.55 -20.09
CA ARG A 110 -3.26 1.11 -21.45
C ARG A 110 -2.92 0.05 -22.50
N ARG A 111 -2.05 -0.91 -22.17
CA ARG A 111 -1.66 -1.99 -23.10
C ARG A 111 -2.76 -3.02 -23.30
N LEU A 112 -3.53 -3.33 -22.27
CA LEU A 112 -4.56 -4.36 -22.31
C LEU A 112 -5.94 -3.82 -22.66
N GLY A 113 -6.16 -2.51 -22.49
CA GLY A 113 -7.39 -1.80 -22.78
C GLY A 113 -8.29 -1.56 -21.56
N THR A 114 -8.08 -2.27 -20.44
CA THR A 114 -8.90 -2.09 -19.23
C THR A 114 -8.12 -2.29 -17.93
N ILE A 115 -8.61 -1.67 -16.84
CA ILE A 115 -8.08 -1.90 -15.48
C ILE A 115 -8.32 -3.36 -15.04
N ILE A 116 -9.46 -3.95 -15.40
CA ILE A 116 -9.82 -5.32 -15.01
C ILE A 116 -8.83 -6.33 -15.61
N GLN A 117 -8.45 -6.17 -16.89
CA GLN A 117 -7.45 -7.04 -17.52
C GLN A 117 -6.05 -6.82 -16.93
N ALA A 118 -5.68 -5.57 -16.61
CA ALA A 118 -4.44 -5.26 -15.90
C ALA A 118 -4.39 -5.94 -14.53
N GLU A 119 -5.49 -5.90 -13.77
CA GLU A 119 -5.60 -6.57 -12.48
C GLU A 119 -5.40 -8.08 -12.62
N ALA A 120 -6.08 -8.72 -13.58
CA ALA A 120 -5.95 -10.15 -13.82
C ALA A 120 -4.50 -10.54 -14.16
N ALA A 121 -3.81 -9.72 -14.96
CA ALA A 121 -2.41 -9.93 -15.31
C ALA A 121 -1.46 -9.73 -14.12
N LEU A 122 -1.67 -8.69 -13.30
CA LEU A 122 -0.90 -8.47 -12.07
C LEU A 122 -1.11 -9.59 -11.05
N ARG A 123 -2.35 -10.07 -10.87
CA ARG A 123 -2.69 -11.21 -10.01
C ARG A 123 -2.04 -12.51 -10.49
N ARG A 124 -1.91 -12.73 -11.80
CA ARG A 124 -1.14 -13.87 -12.36
C ARG A 124 0.34 -13.74 -12.02
N LYS A 125 0.96 -12.61 -12.37
CA LYS A 125 2.38 -12.35 -12.08
C LYS A 125 2.73 -12.51 -10.60
N ALA A 126 1.88 -12.01 -9.70
CA ALA A 126 2.07 -12.14 -8.25
C ALA A 126 1.92 -13.59 -7.75
N ARG A 127 1.10 -14.43 -8.40
CA ARG A 127 1.03 -15.87 -8.10
C ARG A 127 2.29 -16.58 -8.58
N ASP A 128 2.74 -16.33 -9.79
CA ASP A 128 3.91 -17.00 -10.36
C ASP A 128 5.20 -16.65 -9.61
N ALA A 129 5.33 -15.42 -9.12
CA ALA A 129 6.44 -15.02 -8.26
C ALA A 129 6.46 -15.76 -6.91
N ARG A 130 5.29 -16.12 -6.37
CA ARG A 130 5.19 -16.91 -5.12
C ARG A 130 5.51 -18.38 -5.33
N THR A 131 5.22 -18.95 -6.50
CA THR A 131 5.53 -20.35 -6.81
C THR A 131 7.01 -20.56 -7.13
N HIS A 132 7.68 -19.55 -7.67
CA HIS A 132 9.11 -19.62 -8.05
C HIS A 132 10.07 -19.10 -6.98
N HIS A 133 9.59 -18.66 -5.80
CA HIS A 133 10.48 -18.38 -4.68
C HIS A 133 11.01 -19.70 -4.12
N PRO A 134 12.33 -20.01 -4.22
CA PRO A 134 12.86 -21.23 -3.64
C PRO A 134 12.67 -21.16 -2.12
N SER A 135 12.00 -22.18 -1.58
CA SER A 135 11.92 -22.41 -0.14
C SER A 135 13.33 -22.38 0.47
N ALA A 136 13.47 -21.60 1.54
CA ALA A 136 14.61 -21.37 2.42
C ALA A 136 15.90 -22.22 2.23
N SER A 137 17.04 -21.52 2.27
CA SER A 137 18.40 -22.03 2.40
C SER A 137 18.51 -23.26 3.32
N PRO A 138 19.40 -24.22 3.00
CA PRO A 138 19.63 -25.37 3.88
C PRO A 138 20.09 -24.87 5.24
N ARG A 139 19.54 -25.47 6.31
CA ARG A 139 19.99 -25.24 7.69
C ARG A 139 21.52 -25.39 7.70
N PRO A 140 22.28 -24.51 8.40
CA PRO A 140 23.70 -24.73 8.54
C PRO A 140 23.90 -26.10 9.19
N ASP A 141 24.66 -26.95 8.50
CA ASP A 141 25.16 -28.20 9.02
C ASP A 141 25.86 -27.89 10.35
N LYS A 142 25.49 -28.60 11.42
CA LYS A 142 26.21 -28.50 12.69
C LYS A 142 27.52 -29.27 12.50
N GLY A 143 28.45 -28.64 11.77
CA GLY A 143 29.85 -29.04 11.77
C GLY A 143 30.36 -29.03 13.20
N ASP A 144 31.04 -30.12 13.55
CA ASP A 144 31.55 -30.46 14.86
C ASP A 144 32.13 -29.26 15.63
N LEU A 145 31.45 -28.87 16.72
CA LEU A 145 32.11 -28.09 17.77
C LEU A 145 33.08 -29.04 18.50
N GLN A 146 34.37 -28.95 18.18
CA GLN A 146 35.39 -29.37 19.12
C GLN A 146 35.40 -28.42 20.33
N PRO A 147 35.43 -28.93 21.58
CA PRO A 147 35.55 -28.08 22.74
C PRO A 147 37.00 -27.59 22.85
N THR A 148 37.25 -26.32 22.57
CA THR A 148 38.47 -25.66 23.02
C THR A 148 38.24 -25.20 24.45
N GLU A 149 38.81 -25.95 25.39
CA GLU A 149 39.07 -25.47 26.74
C GLU A 149 40.08 -24.32 26.64
N ASP A 150 39.68 -23.11 27.00
CA ASP A 150 40.63 -22.13 27.51
C ASP A 150 39.99 -21.31 28.62
N GLY A 151 40.57 -21.46 29.81
CA GLY A 151 40.14 -20.85 31.05
C GLY A 151 40.56 -19.39 31.11
N GLY A 152 39.62 -18.49 30.85
CA GLY A 152 39.77 -17.06 31.09
C GLY A 152 38.75 -16.59 32.12
N GLN A 153 39.16 -16.48 33.38
CA GLN A 153 38.39 -15.83 34.44
C GLN A 153 38.09 -14.38 34.02
N ARG A 154 36.82 -14.06 33.74
CA ARG A 154 36.36 -12.67 33.63
C ARG A 154 35.84 -12.26 35.00
N GLU A 155 36.63 -11.44 35.70
CA GLU A 155 36.21 -10.73 36.89
C GLU A 155 34.93 -9.92 36.60
N ARG A 156 33.94 -10.06 37.48
CA ARG A 156 32.71 -9.26 37.42
C ARG A 156 33.04 -7.81 37.81
N PRO A 157 32.62 -6.79 37.05
CA PRO A 157 32.72 -5.42 37.52
C PRO A 157 31.79 -5.19 38.72
N ALA A 158 32.31 -4.50 39.73
CA ALA A 158 31.60 -4.14 40.95
C ALA A 158 30.41 -3.21 40.66
N PRO A 159 29.29 -3.31 41.42
CA PRO A 159 28.16 -2.40 41.26
C PRO A 159 28.50 -0.98 41.74
N PRO A 160 27.95 0.08 41.11
CA PRO A 160 28.19 1.45 41.54
C PRO A 160 27.54 1.74 42.90
N SER A 161 28.30 2.39 43.77
CA SER A 161 27.92 2.85 45.11
C SER A 161 26.76 3.84 45.02
N ALA A 162 25.66 3.57 45.73
CA ALA A 162 24.57 4.52 45.92
C ALA A 162 25.08 5.72 46.73
N ALA A 163 25.13 6.89 46.09
CA ALA A 163 25.26 8.17 46.79
C ALA A 163 23.88 8.58 47.29
N ASN A 164 23.77 8.83 48.59
CA ASN A 164 22.59 9.36 49.24
C ASN A 164 22.36 10.80 48.78
N ASP A 165 21.28 11.05 48.05
CA ASP A 165 20.72 12.40 47.93
C ASP A 165 19.82 12.65 49.14
N GLU A 166 20.34 13.43 50.08
CA GLU A 166 19.58 14.06 51.15
C GLU A 166 18.51 14.98 50.54
N LEU A 167 17.24 14.74 50.88
CA LEU A 167 16.17 15.72 50.70
C LEU A 167 16.34 16.86 51.72
N PRO A 168 16.27 18.14 51.31
CA PRO A 168 16.11 19.23 52.26
C PRO A 168 14.64 19.40 52.71
N PRO A 169 14.41 20.01 53.89
CA PRO A 169 13.15 19.91 54.64
C PRO A 169 12.03 20.86 54.16
N ARG A 170 10.84 20.55 54.68
CA ARG A 170 9.48 21.04 54.34
C ARG A 170 9.27 22.54 54.18
#